data_AF-A0A4V2E9N1-F1
#
_entry.id   AF-A0A4V2E9N1-F1
#
_cell.length_a   1.000
_cell.length_b   1.000
_cell.length_c   1.000
_cell.angle_alpha   90.00
_cell.angle_beta   90.00
_cell.angle_gamma   90.00
#
_symmetry.space_group_name_H-M   'P 1'
#
loop_
_entity.id
_entity.type
_entity.pdbx_description
1 polymer ?
#
loop_
_entity_poly.entity_id
_entity_poly.type
_entity_poly.pdbx_seq_one_letter_code
_entity_poly.pdbx_strand_id
1 'polypeptide(L)'
;MKVTQGEGSAPFIHSTAVVEEGAKVGDFTKVWYFAHVAPGAVIGENCSLGQNTYVERNAIVGHACRLGNSVSIFSHVELEDFVFCAPYMVFTHISFPRAAINRHAVFKKTLVKTGTTLGANSTVVPDITCGVGTFLAAGATLTKSSKDWSMMVGTPARQVGWVSAFGEKIDLPLSGCGEWRCKHTDDLYVLDGAELIRHPGPKDILKYEPGRRLVRMEVR
;
A
#
# COMPACT_ATOMS: atom_id res chain seq x y z
N MET A 1 14.71 -6.57 -26.89
CA MET A 1 13.87 -7.78 -26.76
C MET A 1 12.51 -7.36 -26.24
N LYS A 2 11.41 -7.63 -26.96
CA LYS A 2 10.06 -7.38 -26.46
C LYS A 2 9.75 -8.45 -25.40
N VAL A 3 9.49 -8.03 -24.18
CA VAL A 3 8.99 -8.93 -23.12
C VAL A 3 7.56 -9.31 -23.50
N THR A 4 7.38 -10.49 -24.07
CA THR A 4 6.07 -11.08 -24.33
C THR A 4 5.39 -11.35 -22.99
N GLN A 5 4.30 -10.63 -22.71
CA GLN A 5 3.47 -10.90 -21.53
C GLN A 5 2.86 -12.29 -21.72
N GLY A 6 3.14 -13.21 -20.80
CA GLY A 6 2.52 -14.53 -20.82
C GLY A 6 1.00 -14.44 -20.66
N GLU A 7 0.27 -15.21 -21.46
CA GLU A 7 -1.19 -15.34 -21.38
C GLU A 7 -1.65 -16.18 -20.17
N GLY A 8 -0.72 -16.77 -19.41
CA GLY A 8 -1.01 -17.59 -18.23
C GLY A 8 -1.28 -16.79 -16.93
N SER A 9 -1.69 -17.52 -15.89
CA SER A 9 -1.89 -16.98 -14.54
C SER A 9 -0.60 -16.87 -13.73
N ALA A 10 0.45 -17.61 -14.09
CA ALA A 10 1.72 -17.59 -13.38
C ALA A 10 2.33 -16.17 -13.25
N PRO A 11 3.04 -15.88 -12.15
CA PRO A 11 3.71 -14.60 -11.98
C PRO A 11 4.79 -14.39 -13.05
N PHE A 12 4.96 -13.15 -13.45
CA PHE A 12 6.09 -12.73 -14.28
C PHE A 12 7.26 -12.32 -13.39
N ILE A 13 8.42 -12.93 -13.62
CA ILE A 13 9.67 -12.61 -12.91
C ILE A 13 10.71 -12.18 -13.95
N HIS A 14 11.18 -10.93 -13.86
CA HIS A 14 12.23 -10.45 -14.75
C HIS A 14 13.54 -11.22 -14.50
N SER A 15 14.35 -11.46 -15.53
CA SER A 15 15.58 -12.27 -15.43
C SER A 15 16.66 -11.69 -14.50
N THR A 16 16.56 -10.41 -14.17
CA THR A 16 17.45 -9.73 -13.21
C THR A 16 16.87 -9.62 -11.81
N ALA A 17 15.63 -10.06 -11.59
CA ALA A 17 15.05 -10.14 -10.26
C ALA A 17 15.53 -11.42 -9.55
N VAL A 18 15.63 -11.35 -8.23
CA VAL A 18 15.99 -12.49 -7.38
C VAL A 18 14.76 -12.85 -6.53
N VAL A 19 14.20 -14.02 -6.77
CA VAL A 19 13.15 -14.61 -5.91
C VAL A 19 13.76 -15.85 -5.28
N GLU A 20 14.05 -15.78 -3.98
CA GLU A 20 14.71 -16.88 -3.28
C GLU A 20 13.77 -18.06 -3.01
N GLU A 21 14.36 -19.23 -2.79
CA GLU A 21 13.62 -20.45 -2.43
C GLU A 21 12.80 -20.22 -1.16
N GLY A 22 11.55 -20.68 -1.18
CA GLY A 22 10.59 -20.50 -0.07
C GLY A 22 9.83 -19.18 -0.08
N ALA A 23 10.14 -18.24 -0.97
CA ALA A 23 9.28 -17.09 -1.24
C ALA A 23 8.02 -17.52 -2.01
N LYS A 24 6.88 -16.87 -1.75
CA LYS A 24 5.62 -17.11 -2.44
C LYS A 24 5.20 -15.86 -3.20
N VAL A 25 5.01 -16.00 -4.51
CA VAL A 25 4.52 -14.93 -5.39
C VAL A 25 3.24 -15.40 -6.06
N GLY A 26 2.14 -14.72 -5.79
CA GLY A 26 0.83 -15.08 -6.31
C GLY A 26 0.68 -14.83 -7.82
N ASP A 27 -0.35 -15.44 -8.40
CA ASP A 27 -0.69 -15.34 -9.81
C ASP A 27 -0.89 -13.89 -10.29
N PHE A 28 -0.59 -13.64 -11.56
CA PHE A 28 -0.67 -12.35 -12.26
C PHE A 28 0.25 -11.25 -11.70
N THR A 29 1.04 -11.55 -10.67
CA THR A 29 2.00 -10.62 -10.09
C THR A 29 3.21 -10.44 -11.01
N LYS A 30 3.71 -9.20 -11.07
CA LYS A 30 4.89 -8.84 -11.86
C LYS A 30 6.03 -8.40 -10.95
N VAL A 31 7.17 -9.06 -11.06
CA VAL A 31 8.42 -8.72 -10.37
C VAL A 31 9.41 -8.17 -11.38
N TRP A 32 9.68 -6.86 -11.31
CA TRP A 32 10.48 -6.13 -12.29
C TRP A 32 11.99 -6.12 -11.93
N TYR A 33 12.76 -5.36 -12.70
CA TYR A 33 14.22 -5.31 -12.69
C TYR A 33 14.84 -5.21 -11.30
N PHE A 34 15.79 -6.10 -10.97
CA PHE A 34 16.58 -6.03 -9.73
C PHE A 34 15.75 -6.02 -8.44
N ALA A 35 14.48 -6.42 -8.49
CA ALA A 35 13.71 -6.65 -7.29
C ALA A 35 14.22 -7.92 -6.59
N HIS A 36 14.17 -7.94 -5.26
CA HIS A 36 14.62 -9.06 -4.45
C HIS A 36 13.53 -9.46 -3.44
N VAL A 37 13.07 -10.70 -3.54
CA VAL A 37 12.08 -11.31 -2.65
C VAL A 37 12.77 -12.41 -1.84
N ALA A 38 12.87 -12.20 -0.53
CA ALA A 38 13.57 -13.09 0.39
C ALA A 38 12.71 -14.31 0.80
N PRO A 39 13.31 -15.37 1.37
CA PRO A 39 12.60 -16.60 1.73
C PRO A 39 11.46 -16.36 2.73
N GLY A 40 10.36 -17.07 2.58
CA GLY A 40 9.19 -16.97 3.47
C GLY A 40 8.34 -15.71 3.26
N ALA A 41 8.78 -14.75 2.44
CA ALA A 41 7.93 -13.64 2.03
C ALA A 41 6.70 -14.15 1.29
N VAL A 42 5.55 -13.51 1.53
CA VAL A 42 4.29 -13.84 0.87
C VAL A 42 3.79 -12.59 0.14
N ILE A 43 3.73 -12.69 -1.18
CA ILE A 43 3.17 -11.65 -2.06
C ILE A 43 1.92 -12.23 -2.71
N GLY A 44 0.80 -11.54 -2.56
CA GLY A 44 -0.46 -11.92 -3.15
C GLY A 44 -0.49 -11.87 -4.67
N GLU A 45 -1.67 -12.12 -5.21
CA GLU A 45 -1.98 -12.08 -6.64
C GLU A 45 -2.11 -10.63 -7.15
N ASN A 46 -1.93 -10.44 -8.46
CA ASN A 46 -2.15 -9.16 -9.17
C ASN A 46 -1.29 -7.97 -8.68
N CYS A 47 -0.18 -8.25 -8.02
CA CYS A 47 0.74 -7.26 -7.52
C CYS A 47 1.73 -6.79 -8.60
N SER A 48 2.38 -5.65 -8.35
CA SER A 48 3.50 -5.19 -9.18
C SER A 48 4.61 -4.67 -8.29
N LEU A 49 5.80 -5.28 -8.38
CA LEU A 49 7.00 -4.89 -7.67
C LEU A 49 7.95 -4.20 -8.63
N GLY A 50 8.14 -2.90 -8.45
CA GLY A 50 8.99 -2.04 -9.27
C GLY A 50 10.47 -2.40 -9.21
N GLN A 51 11.27 -1.60 -9.90
CA GLN A 51 12.71 -1.81 -9.95
C GLN A 51 13.33 -1.62 -8.56
N ASN A 52 14.27 -2.48 -8.17
CA ASN A 52 15.00 -2.38 -6.90
C ASN A 52 14.08 -2.41 -5.65
N THR A 53 12.89 -3.01 -5.77
CA THR A 53 12.02 -3.28 -4.61
C THR A 53 12.58 -4.46 -3.82
N TYR A 54 12.62 -4.34 -2.49
CA TYR A 54 13.02 -5.42 -1.60
C TYR A 54 11.85 -5.87 -0.73
N VAL A 55 11.59 -7.17 -0.67
CA VAL A 55 10.60 -7.76 0.23
C VAL A 55 11.34 -8.73 1.14
N GLU A 56 11.44 -8.37 2.42
CA GLU A 56 12.21 -9.09 3.42
C GLU A 56 11.56 -10.44 3.80
N ARG A 57 12.34 -11.28 4.46
CA ARG A 57 11.93 -12.59 4.99
C ARG A 57 10.63 -12.47 5.78
N ASN A 58 9.67 -13.34 5.50
CA ASN A 58 8.37 -13.39 6.17
C ASN A 58 7.50 -12.13 6.06
N ALA A 59 7.89 -11.13 5.25
CA ALA A 59 7.04 -9.97 5.00
C ALA A 59 5.76 -10.38 4.26
N ILE A 60 4.66 -9.68 4.52
CA ILE A 60 3.34 -9.98 3.96
C ILE A 60 2.88 -8.80 3.12
N VAL A 61 2.65 -9.07 1.83
CA VAL A 61 2.03 -8.17 0.88
C VAL A 61 0.76 -8.84 0.37
N GLY A 62 -0.39 -8.18 0.58
CA GLY A 62 -1.68 -8.64 0.11
C GLY A 62 -1.81 -8.67 -1.42
N HIS A 63 -3.05 -8.68 -1.89
CA HIS A 63 -3.41 -8.75 -3.30
C HIS A 63 -3.49 -7.35 -3.92
N ALA A 64 -3.34 -7.28 -5.25
CA ALA A 64 -3.54 -6.07 -6.04
C ALA A 64 -2.62 -4.88 -5.72
N CYS A 65 -1.61 -5.07 -4.85
CA CYS A 65 -0.70 -4.03 -4.40
C CYS A 65 0.23 -3.54 -5.52
N ARG A 66 0.65 -2.29 -5.42
CA ARG A 66 1.65 -1.70 -6.32
C ARG A 66 2.78 -1.12 -5.50
N LEU A 67 3.93 -1.74 -5.59
CA LEU A 67 5.18 -1.25 -5.01
C LEU A 67 5.98 -0.57 -6.12
N GLY A 68 6.15 0.73 -6.00
CA GLY A 68 6.99 1.52 -6.88
C GLY A 68 8.47 1.16 -6.75
N ASN A 69 9.30 1.81 -7.55
CA ASN A 69 10.73 1.55 -7.54
C ASN A 69 11.36 1.91 -6.18
N SER A 70 12.34 1.11 -5.75
CA SER A 70 13.12 1.33 -4.52
C SER A 70 12.27 1.42 -3.25
N VAL A 71 11.26 0.54 -3.14
CA VAL A 71 10.45 0.36 -1.92
C VAL A 71 10.96 -0.89 -1.19
N SER A 72 11.17 -0.77 0.13
CA SER A 72 11.58 -1.90 0.98
C SER A 72 10.49 -2.26 1.98
N ILE A 73 9.98 -3.48 1.91
CA ILE A 73 9.00 -4.02 2.85
C ILE A 73 9.73 -4.92 3.85
N PHE A 74 9.82 -4.47 5.09
CA PHE A 74 10.46 -5.23 6.18
C PHE A 74 9.53 -6.31 6.74
N SER A 75 10.10 -7.27 7.45
CA SER A 75 9.43 -8.46 8.02
C SER A 75 8.20 -8.14 8.89
N HIS A 76 8.14 -6.94 9.46
CA HIS A 76 7.07 -6.49 10.36
C HIS A 76 6.15 -5.44 9.73
N VAL A 77 6.33 -5.17 8.44
CA VAL A 77 5.43 -4.33 7.65
C VAL A 77 4.48 -5.28 6.94
N GLU A 78 3.20 -5.15 7.26
CA GLU A 78 2.14 -5.92 6.60
C GLU A 78 1.29 -4.97 5.76
N LEU A 79 1.16 -5.28 4.48
CA LEU A 79 0.30 -4.57 3.56
C LEU A 79 -0.95 -5.41 3.30
N GLU A 80 -2.13 -4.85 3.56
CA GLU A 80 -3.39 -5.40 3.06
C GLU A 80 -3.54 -5.17 1.55
N ASP A 81 -4.71 -5.47 1.00
CA ASP A 81 -4.96 -5.43 -0.43
C ASP A 81 -5.01 -4.00 -0.99
N PHE A 82 -4.76 -3.85 -2.29
CA PHE A 82 -4.84 -2.58 -3.02
C PHE A 82 -3.96 -1.45 -2.47
N VAL A 83 -2.96 -1.76 -1.64
CA VAL A 83 -2.01 -0.76 -1.15
C VAL A 83 -1.13 -0.26 -2.30
N PHE A 84 -0.97 1.06 -2.38
CA PHE A 84 -0.08 1.72 -3.33
C PHE A 84 1.09 2.36 -2.59
N CYS A 85 2.28 1.81 -2.78
CA CYS A 85 3.54 2.41 -2.35
C CYS A 85 4.18 3.11 -3.56
N ALA A 86 4.17 4.44 -3.59
CA ALA A 86 4.83 5.20 -4.65
C ALA A 86 6.35 5.02 -4.60
N PRO A 87 7.07 5.36 -5.68
CA PRO A 87 8.54 5.23 -5.71
C PRO A 87 9.22 5.94 -4.55
N TYR A 88 10.26 5.29 -4.02
CA TYR A 88 11.09 5.78 -2.92
C TYR A 88 10.35 6.07 -1.61
N MET A 89 9.11 5.63 -1.42
CA MET A 89 8.51 5.67 -0.09
C MET A 89 9.25 4.71 0.85
N VAL A 90 9.40 5.10 2.11
CA VAL A 90 10.28 4.45 3.08
C VAL A 90 9.47 3.96 4.28
N PHE A 91 9.53 2.67 4.55
CA PHE A 91 9.19 2.13 5.87
C PHE A 91 10.41 2.19 6.79
N THR A 92 10.16 2.23 8.10
CA THR A 92 11.18 2.01 9.12
C THR A 92 10.65 0.99 10.12
N HIS A 93 11.54 0.24 10.77
CA HIS A 93 11.17 -0.90 11.62
C HIS A 93 11.77 -0.81 13.05
N ILE A 94 12.61 0.19 13.32
CA ILE A 94 13.19 0.48 14.65
C ILE A 94 13.04 1.98 14.94
N SER A 95 12.45 2.35 16.07
CA SER A 95 12.23 3.76 16.42
C SER A 95 13.52 4.50 16.78
N PHE A 96 14.47 3.82 17.43
CA PHE A 96 15.72 4.42 17.93
C PHE A 96 16.93 3.54 17.56
N PRO A 97 17.26 3.40 16.27
CA PRO A 97 18.37 2.55 15.85
C PRO A 97 19.71 3.16 16.28
N ARG A 98 20.64 2.30 16.68
CA ARG A 98 22.06 2.62 16.92
C ARG A 98 22.88 1.44 16.40
N ALA A 99 23.88 1.72 15.56
CA ALA A 99 24.67 0.67 14.91
C ALA A 99 25.34 -0.30 15.90
N ALA A 100 25.74 0.17 17.08
CA ALA A 100 26.37 -0.65 18.11
C ALA A 100 25.39 -1.54 18.89
N ILE A 101 24.08 -1.44 18.66
CA ILE A 101 23.05 -2.12 19.46
C ILE A 101 22.11 -2.91 18.54
N ASN A 102 22.17 -4.23 18.65
CA ASN A 102 21.21 -5.13 18.02
C ASN A 102 19.82 -4.95 18.66
N ARG A 103 18.82 -4.58 17.84
CA ARG A 103 17.42 -4.40 18.24
C ARG A 103 16.45 -5.31 17.48
N HIS A 104 16.94 -6.42 16.91
CA HIS A 104 16.13 -7.33 16.12
C HIS A 104 15.00 -8.01 16.93
N ALA A 105 15.11 -8.05 18.27
CA ALA A 105 14.08 -8.63 19.14
C ALA A 105 12.91 -7.68 19.48
N VAL A 106 13.01 -6.38 19.17
CA VAL A 106 12.02 -5.36 19.59
C VAL A 106 11.22 -4.79 18.43
N PHE A 107 11.16 -5.53 17.32
CA PHE A 107 10.38 -5.10 16.17
C PHE A 107 8.89 -5.08 16.49
N LYS A 108 8.27 -3.97 16.12
CA LYS A 108 6.83 -3.77 16.26
C LYS A 108 6.19 -3.70 14.89
N LYS A 109 4.95 -4.18 14.82
CA LYS A 109 4.20 -4.32 13.59
C LYS A 109 3.75 -2.95 13.07
N THR A 110 3.97 -2.70 11.79
CA THR A 110 3.34 -1.61 11.04
C THR A 110 2.32 -2.21 10.09
N LEU A 111 1.06 -1.83 10.25
CA LEU A 111 -0.04 -2.33 9.42
C LEU A 111 -0.47 -1.24 8.43
N VAL A 112 -0.53 -1.57 7.15
CA VAL A 112 -1.02 -0.69 6.10
C VAL A 112 -2.30 -1.27 5.54
N LYS A 113 -3.42 -0.63 5.83
CA LYS A 113 -4.74 -1.18 5.52
C LYS A 113 -5.13 -0.99 4.06
N THR A 114 -6.21 -1.67 3.69
CA THR A 114 -6.67 -1.81 2.31
C THR A 114 -6.83 -0.45 1.62
N GLY A 115 -6.32 -0.34 0.39
CA GLY A 115 -6.46 0.86 -0.44
C GLY A 115 -5.64 2.08 0.01
N THR A 116 -4.81 1.97 1.05
CA THR A 116 -3.90 3.06 1.46
C THR A 116 -2.94 3.43 0.32
N THR A 117 -2.76 4.73 0.09
CA THR A 117 -1.77 5.30 -0.81
C THR A 117 -0.67 5.99 -0.01
N LEU A 118 0.57 5.57 -0.24
CA LEU A 118 1.78 6.16 0.33
C LEU A 118 2.54 6.89 -0.79
N GLY A 119 2.51 8.22 -0.74
CA GLY A 119 3.04 9.10 -1.78
C GLY A 119 4.56 9.01 -1.95
N ALA A 120 5.06 9.50 -3.08
CA ALA A 120 6.46 9.35 -3.46
C ALA A 120 7.37 9.97 -2.40
N ASN A 121 8.44 9.27 -2.05
CA ASN A 121 9.40 9.71 -1.03
C ASN A 121 8.76 10.04 0.35
N SER A 122 7.57 9.49 0.66
CA SER A 122 6.99 9.59 2.00
C SER A 122 7.66 8.61 2.96
N THR A 123 7.58 8.85 4.26
CA THR A 123 8.18 7.99 5.29
C THR A 123 7.15 7.57 6.33
N VAL A 124 7.17 6.29 6.73
CA VAL A 124 6.31 5.72 7.77
C VAL A 124 7.18 5.22 8.92
N VAL A 125 6.96 5.77 10.13
CA VAL A 125 7.65 5.31 11.34
C VAL A 125 7.16 3.91 11.76
N PRO A 126 7.88 3.14 12.60
CA PRO A 126 7.38 1.83 13.01
C PRO A 126 6.23 1.95 14.03
N ASP A 127 5.54 0.84 14.29
CA ASP A 127 4.53 0.71 15.36
C ASP A 127 3.27 1.57 15.15
N ILE A 128 2.84 1.71 13.90
CA ILE A 128 1.63 2.47 13.56
C ILE A 128 0.75 1.74 12.54
N THR A 129 -0.51 2.14 12.51
CA THR A 129 -1.48 1.65 11.51
C THR A 129 -1.81 2.78 10.54
N CYS A 130 -1.67 2.52 9.24
CA CYS A 130 -2.24 3.39 8.21
C CYS A 130 -3.68 2.94 7.94
N GLY A 131 -4.65 3.79 8.25
CA GLY A 131 -6.08 3.50 8.07
C GLY A 131 -6.46 3.19 6.61
N VAL A 132 -7.59 2.49 6.41
CA VAL A 132 -8.14 2.10 5.11
C VAL A 132 -8.22 3.33 4.21
N GLY A 133 -7.70 3.26 2.98
CA GLY A 133 -7.79 4.39 2.06
C GLY A 133 -7.07 5.68 2.50
N THR A 134 -6.22 5.64 3.54
CA THR A 134 -5.36 6.78 3.89
C THR A 134 -4.56 7.23 2.67
N PHE A 135 -4.49 8.54 2.46
CA PHE A 135 -3.62 9.14 1.46
C PHE A 135 -2.51 9.92 2.16
N LEU A 136 -1.30 9.37 2.18
CA LEU A 136 -0.09 10.06 2.65
C LEU A 136 0.56 10.77 1.48
N ALA A 137 0.62 12.10 1.52
CA ALA A 137 1.18 12.89 0.43
C ALA A 137 2.68 12.63 0.21
N ALA A 138 3.15 12.98 -0.99
CA ALA A 138 4.57 12.89 -1.33
C ALA A 138 5.43 13.69 -0.33
N GLY A 139 6.56 13.12 0.08
CA GLY A 139 7.49 13.73 1.04
C GLY A 139 6.97 13.85 2.49
N ALA A 140 5.76 13.39 2.79
CA ALA A 140 5.20 13.44 4.14
C ALA A 140 5.79 12.34 5.04
N THR A 141 5.90 12.62 6.34
CA THR A 141 6.39 11.66 7.34
C THR A 141 5.30 11.31 8.35
N LEU A 142 4.71 10.13 8.22
CA LEU A 142 3.66 9.67 9.11
C LEU A 142 4.28 9.15 10.42
N THR A 143 4.05 9.90 11.51
CA THR A 143 4.62 9.60 12.84
C THR A 143 3.62 9.02 13.85
N LYS A 144 2.35 8.90 13.46
CA LYS A 144 1.23 8.38 14.27
C LYS A 144 0.27 7.64 13.35
N SER A 145 -0.50 6.69 13.89
CA SER A 145 -1.56 6.02 13.13
C SER A 145 -2.53 7.04 12.53
N SER A 146 -2.98 6.76 11.31
CA SER A 146 -3.93 7.59 10.57
C SER A 146 -5.34 7.01 10.65
N LYS A 147 -6.33 7.87 10.47
CA LYS A 147 -7.73 7.46 10.31
C LYS A 147 -7.98 6.94 8.90
N ASP A 148 -9.05 6.16 8.75
CA ASP A 148 -9.51 5.73 7.43
C ASP A 148 -9.83 6.96 6.56
N TRP A 149 -9.50 6.89 5.27
CA TRP A 149 -9.72 7.92 4.24
C TRP A 149 -9.02 9.26 4.49
N SER A 150 -8.16 9.36 5.50
CA SER A 150 -7.52 10.61 5.88
C SER A 150 -6.49 11.08 4.85
N MET A 151 -6.49 12.39 4.56
CA MET A 151 -5.45 13.05 3.76
C MET A 151 -4.35 13.58 4.69
N MET A 152 -3.18 12.93 4.68
CA MET A 152 -2.06 13.21 5.57
C MET A 152 -0.94 13.94 4.81
N VAL A 153 -0.51 15.12 5.30
CA VAL A 153 0.53 15.93 4.64
C VAL A 153 1.56 16.47 5.63
N GLY A 154 2.77 16.74 5.15
CA GLY A 154 3.85 17.39 5.91
C GLY A 154 4.72 16.45 6.74
N THR A 155 5.69 17.04 7.45
CA THR A 155 6.66 16.32 8.29
C THR A 155 6.83 17.07 9.63
N PRO A 156 6.27 16.55 10.74
CA PRO A 156 5.46 15.33 10.84
C PRO A 156 4.08 15.49 10.18
N ALA A 157 3.52 14.41 9.65
CA ALA A 157 2.27 14.45 8.91
C ALA A 157 1.08 14.81 9.80
N ARG A 158 0.18 15.64 9.27
CA ARG A 158 -1.09 16.02 9.89
C ARG A 158 -2.23 15.84 8.90
N GLN A 159 -3.40 15.48 9.43
CA GLN A 159 -4.61 15.39 8.63
C GLN A 159 -5.03 16.79 8.20
N VAL A 160 -5.29 16.97 6.91
CA VAL A 160 -5.76 18.24 6.30
C VAL A 160 -7.04 18.06 5.48
N GLY A 161 -7.56 16.83 5.41
CA GLY A 161 -8.80 16.52 4.72
C GLY A 161 -9.04 15.03 4.63
N TRP A 162 -9.82 14.66 3.60
CA TRP A 162 -10.25 13.30 3.31
C TRP A 162 -10.06 13.03 1.81
N VAL A 163 -9.77 11.78 1.45
CA VAL A 163 -9.62 11.32 0.06
C VAL A 163 -10.49 10.10 -0.18
N SER A 164 -11.20 10.06 -1.30
CA SER A 164 -12.04 8.92 -1.71
C SER A 164 -11.19 7.76 -2.24
N ALA A 165 -11.80 6.58 -2.35
CA ALA A 165 -11.19 5.39 -2.94
C ALA A 165 -10.82 5.60 -4.41
N PHE A 166 -11.53 6.49 -5.10
CA PHE A 166 -11.22 6.91 -6.45
C PHE A 166 -9.99 7.83 -6.54
N GLY A 167 -9.59 8.48 -5.44
CA GLY A 167 -8.44 9.38 -5.38
C GLY A 167 -8.79 10.86 -5.48
N GLU A 168 -10.02 11.24 -5.17
CA GLU A 168 -10.47 12.64 -5.14
C GLU A 168 -10.55 13.19 -3.72
N LYS A 169 -10.27 14.49 -3.57
CA LYS A 169 -10.49 15.18 -2.30
C LYS A 169 -11.99 15.23 -2.00
N ILE A 170 -12.35 14.79 -0.80
CA ILE A 170 -13.72 14.85 -0.29
C ILE A 170 -13.92 16.21 0.39
N ASP A 171 -14.98 16.92 -0.02
CA ASP A 171 -15.34 18.23 0.52
C ASP A 171 -16.22 18.09 1.77
N LEU A 172 -15.61 17.57 2.84
CA LEU A 172 -16.21 17.47 4.17
C LEU A 172 -15.25 18.05 5.21
N PRO A 173 -15.77 18.61 6.33
CA PRO A 173 -14.93 19.07 7.42
C PRO A 173 -14.19 17.89 8.08
N LEU A 174 -13.15 18.18 8.87
CA LEU A 174 -12.41 17.14 9.63
C LEU A 174 -13.24 16.49 10.74
N SER A 175 -14.31 17.15 11.17
CA SER A 175 -15.22 16.66 12.18
C SER A 175 -16.62 17.24 12.01
N GLY A 176 -17.63 16.58 12.55
CA GLY A 176 -19.04 16.92 12.46
C GLY A 176 -19.85 15.79 11.85
N CYS A 177 -20.93 16.13 11.16
CA CYS A 177 -21.73 15.19 10.38
C CYS A 177 -21.79 15.68 8.94
N GLY A 178 -21.80 14.76 7.98
CA GLY A 178 -21.98 15.12 6.58
C GLY A 178 -21.87 13.93 5.65
N GLU A 179 -22.32 14.12 4.42
CA GLU A 179 -22.28 13.10 3.38
C GLU A 179 -21.63 13.64 2.12
N TRP A 180 -20.85 12.79 1.45
CA TRP A 180 -20.26 13.11 0.15
C TRP A 180 -20.34 11.89 -0.77
N ARG A 181 -20.79 12.10 -2.00
CA ARG A 181 -20.93 11.04 -3.00
C ARG A 181 -19.89 11.21 -4.10
N CYS A 182 -19.11 10.16 -4.38
CA CYS A 182 -18.18 10.15 -5.49
C CYS A 182 -18.94 10.11 -6.82
N LYS A 183 -18.62 11.03 -7.74
CA LYS A 183 -19.27 11.10 -9.06
C LYS A 183 -18.83 9.98 -10.02
N HIS A 184 -17.74 9.28 -9.70
CA HIS A 184 -17.13 8.26 -10.56
C HIS A 184 -17.52 6.83 -10.17
N THR A 185 -17.69 6.58 -8.87
CA THR A 185 -17.96 5.22 -8.34
C THR A 185 -19.31 5.08 -7.65
N ASP A 186 -20.04 6.18 -7.45
CA ASP A 186 -21.24 6.27 -6.61
C ASP A 186 -21.03 5.86 -5.15
N ASP A 187 -19.79 5.71 -4.70
CA ASP A 187 -19.45 5.51 -3.30
C ASP A 187 -19.99 6.67 -2.46
N LEU A 188 -20.69 6.34 -1.38
CA LEU A 188 -21.17 7.30 -0.39
C LEU A 188 -20.21 7.30 0.80
N TYR A 189 -19.75 8.48 1.18
CA TYR A 189 -18.94 8.71 2.36
C TYR A 189 -19.78 9.44 3.41
N VAL A 190 -19.86 8.88 4.60
CA VAL A 190 -20.60 9.44 5.74
C VAL A 190 -19.61 9.81 6.83
N LEU A 191 -19.56 11.09 7.18
CA LEU A 191 -18.78 11.61 8.31
C LEU A 191 -19.66 11.57 9.56
N ASP A 192 -19.18 10.91 10.61
CA ASP A 192 -19.78 10.92 11.94
C ASP A 192 -18.72 11.22 13.01
N GLY A 193 -18.89 12.35 13.70
CA GLY A 193 -17.94 12.83 14.68
C GLY A 193 -16.61 13.21 14.03
N ALA A 194 -15.65 12.30 14.01
CA ALA A 194 -14.36 12.52 13.34
C ALA A 194 -13.91 11.30 12.52
N GLU A 195 -14.83 10.38 12.24
CA GLU A 195 -14.61 9.15 11.47
C GLU A 195 -15.38 9.23 10.16
N LEU A 196 -14.74 8.79 9.07
CA LEU A 196 -15.34 8.75 7.74
C LEU A 196 -15.58 7.30 7.34
N ILE A 197 -16.83 6.95 7.07
CA ILE A 197 -17.24 5.59 6.67
C ILE A 197 -17.58 5.60 5.19
N ARG A 198 -17.01 4.66 4.43
CA ARG A 198 -17.33 4.44 3.02
C ARG A 198 -18.40 3.36 2.89
N HIS A 199 -19.46 3.67 2.15
CA HIS A 199 -20.44 2.73 1.62
C HIS A 199 -20.19 2.58 0.12
N PRO A 200 -19.70 1.43 -0.35
CA PRO A 200 -19.39 1.23 -1.76
C PRO A 200 -20.62 1.39 -2.65
N GLY A 201 -20.44 1.99 -3.83
CA GLY A 201 -21.45 2.04 -4.89
C GLY A 201 -21.69 0.67 -5.56
N PRO A 202 -22.41 0.64 -6.70
CA PRO A 202 -22.76 -0.61 -7.38
C PRO A 202 -21.56 -1.49 -7.78
N LYS A 203 -20.40 -0.85 -8.04
CA LYS A 203 -19.15 -1.53 -8.36
C LYS A 203 -18.07 -1.11 -7.36
N ASP A 204 -17.80 -1.97 -6.39
CA ASP A 204 -16.74 -1.73 -5.41
C ASP A 204 -15.35 -1.92 -6.02
N ILE A 205 -14.64 -0.81 -6.23
CA ILE A 205 -13.29 -0.79 -6.82
C ILE A 205 -12.20 -1.36 -5.89
N LEU A 206 -12.50 -1.57 -4.61
CA LEU A 206 -11.59 -2.20 -3.64
C LEU A 206 -11.99 -3.65 -3.30
N LYS A 207 -12.94 -4.22 -4.04
CA LYS A 207 -13.30 -5.64 -3.90
C LYS A 207 -12.33 -6.51 -4.69
N TYR A 208 -11.71 -7.46 -3.99
CA TYR A 208 -10.83 -8.45 -4.61
C TYR A 208 -11.60 -9.73 -4.98
N GLU A 209 -11.31 -10.29 -6.16
CA GLU A 209 -11.81 -11.60 -6.60
C GLU A 209 -10.62 -12.57 -6.80
N PRO A 210 -10.45 -13.58 -5.93
CA PRO A 210 -9.32 -14.52 -6.03
C PRO A 210 -9.28 -15.30 -7.34
N GLY A 211 -8.07 -15.57 -7.83
CA GLY A 211 -7.82 -16.37 -9.04
C GLY A 211 -8.15 -15.66 -10.35
N ARG A 212 -8.55 -14.39 -10.32
CA ARG A 212 -8.87 -13.59 -11.51
C ARG A 212 -7.85 -12.50 -11.75
N ARG A 213 -7.51 -12.26 -13.01
CA ARG A 213 -6.70 -11.10 -13.40
C ARG A 213 -7.48 -9.83 -13.07
N LEU A 214 -6.88 -8.96 -12.27
CA LEU A 214 -7.47 -7.71 -11.86
C LEU A 214 -7.54 -6.74 -13.04
N VAL A 215 -8.75 -6.35 -13.41
CA VAL A 215 -9.02 -5.26 -14.35
C VAL A 215 -9.25 -3.99 -13.54
N ARG A 216 -8.32 -3.04 -13.66
CA ARG A 216 -8.42 -1.75 -12.96
C ARG A 216 -9.35 -0.83 -13.74
N MET A 217 -10.08 0.01 -13.01
CA MET A 217 -10.95 1.01 -13.61
C MET A 217 -10.12 2.00 -14.43
N GLU A 218 -10.54 2.26 -15.67
CA GLU A 218 -9.95 3.29 -16.51
C GLU A 218 -10.69 4.61 -16.26
N VAL A 219 -9.91 5.67 -16.10
CA VAL A 219 -10.45 7.04 -16.08
C VAL A 219 -10.54 7.48 -17.54
N ARG A 220 -11.75 7.85 -17.98
CA ARG A 220 -11.96 8.47 -19.29
C ARG A 220 -11.77 9.98 -19.22
#